data_AF-A0A1V5W2U4-F1
#
_entry.id   AF-A0A1V5W2U4-F1
#
_cell.length_a   1.000
_cell.length_b   1.000
_cell.length_c   1.000
_cell.angle_alpha   90.00
_cell.angle_beta   90.00
_cell.angle_gamma   90.00
#
_symmetry.space_group_name_H-M   'P 1'
#
loop_
_entity.id
_entity.type
_entity.pdbx_description
1 polymer ?
#
loop_
_entity_poly.entity_id
_entity_poly.type
_entity_poly.pdbx_seq_one_letter_code
_entity_poly.pdbx_strand_id
1 'polypeptide(L)'
;MSLLIYFAGLLIGVSIFLYLYSTIADKAEGLKKSQSKNKTQSSQTIIQSNDTISFRKRPSLPPGTRICPLCGSSLTKYEGLYATKIKQNGTNKILIMGCRYCYKEDEDPLRPKKSSI
;
A
#
# COMPACT_ATOMS: atom_id res chain seq x y z
N MET A 1 -40.72 30.44 2.85
CA MET A 1 -39.40 30.91 2.34
C MET A 1 -38.24 30.21 3.03
N SER A 2 -38.14 30.23 4.36
CA SER A 2 -37.04 29.59 5.11
C SER A 2 -36.95 28.07 4.91
N LEU A 3 -38.09 27.40 4.79
CA LEU A 3 -38.17 25.95 4.59
C LEU A 3 -37.53 25.49 3.26
N LEU A 4 -37.62 26.32 2.21
CA LEU A 4 -36.95 26.08 0.92
C LEU A 4 -35.43 26.19 1.06
N ILE A 5 -34.95 27.11 1.89
CA ILE A 5 -33.52 27.32 2.15
C ILE A 5 -32.94 26.11 2.92
N TYR A 6 -33.68 25.58 3.90
CA TYR A 6 -33.28 24.36 4.61
C TYR A 6 -33.27 23.13 3.69
N PHE A 7 -34.27 22.97 2.82
CA PHE A 7 -34.30 21.88 1.83
C PHE A 7 -33.16 21.98 0.83
N ALA A 8 -32.84 23.18 0.35
CA ALA A 8 -31.71 23.41 -0.54
C ALA A 8 -30.38 23.04 0.14
N GLY A 9 -30.17 23.47 1.38
CA GLY A 9 -28.98 23.12 2.17
C GLY A 9 -28.86 21.61 2.41
N LEU A 10 -29.97 20.94 2.72
CA LEU A 10 -29.99 19.49 2.92
C LEU A 10 -29.65 18.74 1.63
N LEU A 11 -30.22 19.15 0.49
CA LEU A 11 -29.93 18.52 -0.81
C LEU A 11 -28.46 18.69 -1.21
N ILE A 12 -27.88 19.87 -0.98
CA ILE A 12 -26.46 20.14 -1.27
C ILE A 12 -25.57 19.30 -0.35
N GLY A 13 -25.88 19.25 0.94
CA GLY A 13 -25.12 18.46 1.92
C GLY A 13 -25.15 16.96 1.61
N VAL A 14 -26.33 16.41 1.31
CA VAL A 14 -26.50 15.00 0.92
C VAL A 14 -25.75 14.69 -0.37
N SER A 15 -25.79 15.59 -1.36
CA SER A 15 -25.08 15.40 -2.64
C SER A 15 -23.56 15.34 -2.45
N ILE A 16 -23.00 16.25 -1.65
CA ILE A 16 -21.57 16.27 -1.32
C ILE A 16 -21.17 15.04 -0.51
N PHE A 17 -22.00 14.67 0.48
CA PHE A 17 -21.74 13.51 1.32
C PHE A 17 -21.72 12.21 0.52
N LEU A 18 -22.69 12.00 -0.37
CA LEU A 18 -22.73 10.84 -1.26
C LEU A 18 -21.55 10.82 -2.24
N TYR A 19 -21.12 11.98 -2.73
CA TYR A 19 -19.93 12.08 -3.60
C TYR A 19 -18.64 11.70 -2.87
N LEU A 20 -18.44 12.17 -1.63
CA LEU A 20 -17.31 11.75 -0.81
C LEU A 20 -17.41 10.25 -0.47
N TYR A 21 -18.61 9.77 -0.14
CA TYR A 21 -18.81 8.35 0.16
C TYR A 21 -18.52 7.47 -1.06
N SER A 22 -18.97 7.83 -2.26
CA SER A 22 -18.70 7.08 -3.49
C SER A 22 -17.22 7.10 -3.83
N THR A 23 -16.52 8.23 -3.70
CA THR A 23 -15.08 8.30 -3.98
C THR A 23 -14.23 7.47 -2.99
N ILE A 24 -14.67 7.33 -1.74
CA ILE A 24 -14.01 6.46 -0.74
C ILE A 24 -14.38 4.99 -0.98
N ALA A 25 -15.65 4.72 -1.31
CA ALA A 25 -16.11 3.39 -1.69
C ALA A 25 -15.35 2.90 -2.94
N ASP A 26 -15.26 3.68 -4.00
CA ASP A 26 -14.51 3.41 -5.23
C ASP A 26 -13.03 3.10 -4.97
N LYS A 27 -12.41 3.65 -3.91
CA LYS A 27 -11.06 3.27 -3.47
C LYS A 27 -11.01 1.89 -2.81
N ALA A 28 -12.06 1.50 -2.08
CA ALA A 28 -12.19 0.19 -1.45
C ALA A 28 -12.56 -0.92 -2.47
N GLU A 29 -13.41 -0.62 -3.45
CA GLU A 29 -13.75 -1.56 -4.54
C GLU A 29 -12.81 -1.50 -5.74
N GLY A 30 -12.04 -0.41 -5.93
CA GLY A 30 -10.93 -0.35 -6.89
C GLY A 30 -9.83 -1.39 -6.60
N LEU A 31 -9.66 -1.79 -5.34
CA LEU A 31 -8.81 -2.92 -4.94
C LEU A 31 -9.41 -4.30 -5.28
N LYS A 32 -10.73 -4.38 -5.52
CA LYS A 32 -11.44 -5.64 -5.86
C LYS A 32 -11.87 -5.75 -7.34
N LYS A 33 -12.05 -4.63 -8.06
CA LYS A 33 -12.49 -4.60 -9.48
C LYS A 33 -11.39 -4.30 -10.50
N SER A 34 -10.21 -3.81 -10.09
CA SER A 34 -9.09 -3.52 -11.03
C SER A 34 -8.38 -4.79 -11.59
N GLN A 35 -8.99 -5.98 -11.45
CA GLN A 35 -8.49 -7.20 -12.09
C GLN A 35 -9.26 -7.58 -13.36
N SER A 36 -10.33 -6.86 -13.74
CA SER A 36 -11.10 -7.16 -14.94
C SER A 36 -11.56 -5.89 -15.63
N LYS A 37 -11.07 -5.66 -16.86
CA LYS A 37 -11.32 -4.50 -17.76
C LYS A 37 -10.49 -3.24 -17.50
N ASN A 38 -9.25 -3.24 -18.00
CA ASN A 38 -8.78 -2.20 -18.92
C ASN A 38 -7.41 -2.58 -19.50
N LYS A 39 -7.47 -3.30 -20.63
CA LYS A 39 -6.38 -3.41 -21.59
C LYS A 39 -6.39 -2.15 -22.43
N THR A 40 -5.53 -1.16 -22.12
CA THR A 40 -4.82 -0.29 -23.06
C THR A 40 -3.80 0.56 -22.28
N GLN A 41 -2.53 0.15 -22.42
CA GLN A 41 -1.31 0.98 -22.44
C GLN A 41 -1.10 2.04 -21.35
N SER A 42 -0.55 1.58 -20.22
CA SER A 42 0.68 2.17 -19.69
C SER A 42 1.49 1.03 -19.11
N SER A 43 2.69 0.80 -19.64
CA SER A 43 3.55 -0.33 -19.32
C SER A 43 4.07 -0.25 -17.88
N GLN A 44 3.21 -0.57 -16.91
CA GLN A 44 3.64 -0.97 -15.58
C GLN A 44 3.65 -2.49 -15.57
N THR A 45 4.83 -3.05 -15.76
CA THR A 45 5.08 -4.48 -15.56
C THR A 45 4.74 -4.79 -14.11
N ILE A 46 3.51 -5.25 -13.88
CA ILE A 46 3.10 -5.97 -12.68
C ILE A 46 4.01 -7.20 -12.64
N ILE A 47 5.06 -7.17 -11.82
CA ILE A 47 5.83 -8.37 -11.49
C ILE A 47 4.97 -9.14 -10.50
N GLN A 48 3.96 -9.82 -11.04
CA GLN A 48 3.28 -10.92 -10.37
C GLN A 48 4.21 -12.13 -10.51
N SER A 49 5.04 -12.36 -9.52
CA SER A 49 5.71 -13.66 -9.39
C SER A 49 6.12 -13.88 -7.95
N ASN A 50 5.50 -14.88 -7.32
CA ASN A 50 5.89 -15.50 -6.05
C ASN A 50 7.28 -16.19 -6.12
N ASP A 51 8.11 -15.85 -7.10
CA ASP A 51 9.43 -16.42 -7.28
C ASP A 51 10.47 -15.32 -7.14
N THR A 52 11.38 -15.54 -6.18
CA THR A 52 12.68 -14.88 -6.00
C THR A 52 12.88 -13.63 -6.84
N ILE A 53 12.77 -12.44 -6.23
CA ILE A 53 12.95 -11.15 -6.89
C ILE A 53 14.32 -11.08 -7.56
N SER A 54 14.38 -11.44 -8.84
CA SER A 54 15.58 -11.33 -9.64
C SER A 54 15.76 -9.85 -9.98
N PHE A 55 16.68 -9.17 -9.29
CA PHE A 55 17.06 -7.78 -9.55
C PHE A 55 17.57 -7.53 -10.99
N ARG A 56 17.76 -8.58 -11.78
CA ARG A 56 18.32 -8.57 -13.13
C ARG A 56 17.33 -8.23 -14.24
N LYS A 57 16.02 -8.38 -14.04
CA LYS A 57 14.97 -8.10 -15.05
C LYS A 57 14.10 -6.91 -14.62
N ARG A 58 14.69 -5.73 -14.41
CA ARG A 58 13.91 -4.50 -14.25
C ARG A 58 14.12 -3.60 -15.47
N PRO A 59 13.05 -2.94 -16.00
CA PRO A 59 13.23 -1.84 -16.94
C PRO A 59 14.16 -0.79 -16.31
N SER A 60 14.86 -0.01 -17.12
CA SER A 60 15.83 0.99 -16.66
C SER A 60 15.16 2.04 -15.78
N LEU A 61 15.06 1.77 -14.48
CA LEU A 61 14.63 2.74 -13.48
C LEU A 61 15.75 3.75 -13.29
N PRO A 62 15.43 5.03 -13.06
CA PRO A 62 16.44 6.04 -12.83
C PRO A 62 17.33 5.64 -11.63
N PRO A 63 18.65 5.86 -11.73
CA PRO A 63 19.57 5.56 -10.64
C PRO A 63 19.14 6.30 -9.36
N GLY A 64 19.13 5.59 -8.24
CA GLY A 64 18.66 6.13 -6.96
C GLY A 64 17.20 5.84 -6.61
N THR A 65 16.44 5.16 -7.49
CA THR A 65 15.09 4.71 -7.15
C THR A 65 15.14 3.65 -6.04
N ARG A 66 14.52 3.95 -4.89
CA ARG A 66 14.37 3.01 -3.77
C ARG A 66 13.10 2.20 -3.96
N ILE A 67 13.15 0.88 -3.76
CA ILE A 67 12.02 -0.01 -4.05
C ILE A 67 11.86 -1.01 -2.90
N CYS A 68 10.64 -1.20 -2.43
CA CYS A 68 10.33 -2.18 -1.41
C CYS A 68 10.55 -3.60 -1.96
N PRO A 69 11.34 -4.46 -1.30
CA PRO A 69 11.53 -5.84 -1.73
C PRO A 69 10.33 -6.74 -1.38
N LEU A 70 9.31 -6.28 -0.66
CA LEU A 70 8.12 -7.09 -0.39
C LEU A 70 6.99 -6.80 -1.39
N CYS A 71 6.64 -5.53 -1.61
CA CYS A 71 5.52 -5.15 -2.48
C CYS A 71 5.94 -4.49 -3.79
N GLY A 72 7.23 -4.21 -4.02
CA GLY A 72 7.69 -3.53 -5.22
C GLY A 72 7.34 -2.03 -5.29
N SER A 73 6.78 -1.44 -4.22
CA SER A 73 6.46 -0.01 -4.20
C SER A 73 7.72 0.85 -4.32
N SER A 74 7.63 1.96 -5.05
CA SER A 74 8.71 2.97 -5.06
C SER A 74 8.68 3.74 -3.73
N LEU A 75 9.81 3.76 -3.02
CA LEU A 75 9.99 4.54 -1.79
C LEU A 75 10.51 5.92 -2.14
N THR A 76 9.94 6.94 -1.50
CA THR A 76 10.46 8.30 -1.53
C THR A 76 11.77 8.42 -0.74
N LYS A 77 12.50 9.53 -0.90
CA LYS A 77 13.79 9.77 -0.21
C LYS A 77 13.70 9.67 1.32
N TYR A 78 12.54 10.04 1.87
CA TYR A 78 12.26 10.09 3.30
C TYR A 78 11.61 8.80 3.84
N GLU A 79 11.14 7.92 2.96
CA GLU A 79 10.60 6.63 3.37
C GLU A 79 11.75 5.64 3.62
N GLY A 80 11.76 5.10 4.85
CA GLY A 80 12.68 4.07 5.28
C GLY A 80 12.17 2.67 4.98
N LEU A 81 13.10 1.72 4.93
CA LEU A 81 12.81 0.30 4.95
C LEU A 81 13.00 -0.21 6.38
N TYR A 82 11.95 -0.77 6.97
CA TYR A 82 12.00 -1.40 8.28
C TYR A 82 12.81 -2.70 8.17
N ALA A 83 13.77 -2.85 9.06
CA ALA A 83 14.63 -4.01 9.13
C ALA A 83 15.07 -4.26 10.57
N THR A 84 15.32 -5.52 10.90
CA THR A 84 15.79 -5.93 12.22
C THR A 84 17.01 -6.83 12.12
N LYS A 85 17.83 -6.87 13.17
CA LYS A 85 18.99 -7.75 13.27
C LYS A 85 18.56 -9.04 13.93
N ILE A 86 18.77 -10.16 13.25
CA ILE A 86 18.54 -11.50 13.80
C ILE A 86 19.86 -12.27 13.86
N LYS A 87 20.02 -13.11 14.87
CA LYS A 87 21.10 -14.09 14.93
C LYS A 87 20.57 -15.42 14.41
N GLN A 88 21.10 -15.87 13.29
CA GLN A 88 20.76 -17.18 12.73
C GLN A 88 22.05 -17.98 12.54
N ASN A 89 22.12 -19.17 13.14
CA ASN A 89 23.28 -20.07 13.08
C ASN A 89 24.61 -19.38 13.45
N GLY A 90 24.62 -18.57 14.52
CA GLY A 90 25.83 -17.85 14.99
C GLY A 90 26.23 -16.63 14.15
N THR A 91 25.57 -16.38 13.02
CA THR A 91 25.82 -15.21 12.15
C THR A 91 24.78 -14.11 12.36
N ASN A 92 25.24 -12.85 12.36
CA ASN A 92 24.35 -11.69 12.37
C ASN A 92 23.78 -11.49 10.96
N LYS A 93 22.46 -11.59 10.81
CA LYS A 93 21.74 -11.29 9.57
C LYS A 93 20.81 -10.10 9.78
N ILE A 94 20.56 -9.36 8.71
CA ILE A 94 19.54 -8.31 8.68
C ILE A 94 18.32 -8.89 8.00
N LEU A 95 17.20 -8.94 8.71
CA LEU A 95 15.92 -9.34 8.17
C LEU A 95 15.14 -8.09 7.78
N ILE A 96 14.78 -8.00 6.51
CA ILE A 96 14.01 -6.87 5.97
C ILE A 96 12.52 -7.13 6.24
N MET A 97 11.88 -6.22 6.97
CA MET A 97 10.45 -6.29 7.32
C MET A 97 9.56 -5.58 6.29
N GLY A 98 10.09 -4.57 5.59
CA GLY A 98 9.39 -3.92 4.47
C GLY A 98 9.30 -2.41 4.55
N CYS A 99 8.50 -1.82 3.67
CA CYS A 99 8.16 -0.40 3.73
C CYS A 99 7.01 -0.14 4.73
N ARG A 100 6.64 1.13 4.94
CA ARG A 100 5.51 1.53 5.80
C ARG A 100 4.19 0.82 5.50
N TYR A 101 3.97 0.39 4.25
CA TYR A 101 2.75 -0.31 3.84
C TYR A 101 2.80 -1.82 4.10
N CYS A 102 4.00 -2.41 4.15
CA CYS A 102 4.18 -3.84 4.37
C CYS A 102 4.46 -4.18 5.83
N TYR A 103 5.10 -3.27 6.55
CA TYR A 103 5.43 -3.48 7.96
C TYR A 103 4.17 -3.46 8.81
N LYS A 104 3.94 -4.55 9.54
CA LYS A 104 2.91 -4.66 10.57
C LYS A 104 3.58 -4.88 11.91
N GLU A 105 3.22 -4.07 12.90
CA GLU A 105 3.81 -4.14 14.24
C GLU A 105 3.53 -5.48 14.94
N ASP A 106 2.43 -6.15 14.57
CA ASP A 106 2.01 -7.43 15.14
C ASP A 106 2.88 -8.61 14.69
N GLU A 107 3.63 -8.44 13.59
CA GLU A 107 4.52 -9.47 13.01
C GLU A 107 5.99 -9.23 13.36
N ASP A 108 6.29 -8.27 14.24
CA ASP A 108 7.66 -7.98 14.67
C ASP A 108 8.21 -9.12 15.55
N PRO A 109 9.27 -9.83 15.13
CA PRO A 109 9.81 -10.96 15.88
C PRO A 109 10.48 -10.57 17.20
N LEU A 110 10.69 -9.27 17.49
CA LEU A 110 11.24 -8.81 18.77
C LEU A 110 10.19 -8.30 19.75
N ARG A 111 8.94 -8.09 19.33
CA ARG A 111 7.89 -7.66 20.25
C ARG A 111 7.32 -8.88 20.98
N PRO A 112 7.22 -8.85 22.33
CA PRO A 112 6.54 -9.90 23.05
C PRO A 112 5.07 -9.90 22.64
N LYS A 113 4.61 -11.00 22.02
CA LYS A 113 3.18 -11.20 21.75
C LYS A 113 2.46 -11.14 23.09
N LYS A 114 1.63 -10.12 23.29
CA LYS A 114 0.66 -10.13 24.39
C LYS A 114 -0.33 -11.24 24.06
N SER A 115 -0.12 -12.41 24.65
CA SER A 115 -1.11 -13.49 24.66
C SER A 115 -2.37 -12.92 25.32
N SER A 116 -3.42 -12.77 24.52
CA SER A 116 -4.78 -12.50 24.98
C SER A 116 -5.18 -13.59 25.97
N ILE A 117 -5.49 -13.17 27.20
CA ILE A 117 -6.07 -13.99 28.26
C ILE A 117 -7.58 -14.08 28.08
#